data_AF-M6Q8R2-F1
#
_entry.id   AF-M6Q8R2-F1
#
_cell.length_a   1.000
_cell.length_b   1.000
_cell.length_c   1.000
_cell.angle_alpha   90.00
_cell.angle_beta   90.00
_cell.angle_gamma   90.00
#
_symmetry.space_group_name_H-M   'P 1'
#
loop_
_entity.id
_entity.type
_entity.pdbx_description
1 polymer ?
#
loop_
_entity_poly.entity_id
_entity_poly.type
_entity_poly.pdbx_seq_one_letter_code
_entity_poly.pdbx_strand_id
1 'polypeptide(L)'
;MEDDYDAIHPKAIEFAYKKDWVKKGKTFSFRKVFFFTLFSKCRIRREKTRTMGTFKKWNLDANAAKEILRMEEEPLQTEDSYPASSNMGSVCLHATGPITPNETTASLVAELKPNLSKNRFRFTGT
;
A
#
# COMPACT_ATOMS: atom_id res chain seq x y z
N MET A 1 -13.70 4.58 -3.62
CA MET A 1 -12.46 4.37 -4.42
C MET A 1 -12.73 3.74 -5.79
N GLU A 2 -13.90 3.13 -6.06
CA GLU A 2 -14.16 2.59 -7.41
C GLU A 2 -14.77 3.63 -8.36
N ASP A 3 -15.28 4.74 -7.84
CA ASP A 3 -16.16 5.70 -8.52
C ASP A 3 -16.09 7.14 -7.97
N ASP A 4 -15.45 7.32 -6.82
CA ASP A 4 -15.25 8.61 -6.14
C ASP A 4 -13.74 8.93 -6.06
N TYR A 5 -13.34 10.05 -6.67
CA TYR A 5 -11.94 10.45 -6.88
C TYR A 5 -11.72 11.92 -6.50
N ASP A 6 -10.80 12.18 -5.57
CA ASP A 6 -10.39 13.55 -5.22
C ASP A 6 -9.60 14.22 -6.36
N ALA A 7 -8.80 13.43 -7.08
CA ALA A 7 -8.03 13.86 -8.23
C ALA A 7 -7.89 12.72 -9.24
N ILE A 8 -8.49 12.90 -10.42
CA ILE A 8 -8.25 12.07 -11.60
C ILE A 8 -7.98 13.00 -12.78
N HIS A 9 -7.09 12.62 -13.69
CA HIS A 9 -6.83 13.44 -14.88
C HIS A 9 -8.15 13.65 -15.66
N PRO A 10 -8.50 14.89 -16.05
CA PRO A 10 -9.82 15.20 -16.64
C PRO A 10 -10.18 14.33 -17.86
N LYS A 11 -9.18 13.94 -18.65
CA LYS A 11 -9.36 13.10 -19.85
C LYS A 11 -9.31 11.59 -19.60
N ALA A 12 -9.05 11.11 -18.38
CA ALA A 12 -8.87 9.68 -18.12
C ALA A 12 -10.15 8.87 -18.40
N ILE A 13 -11.31 9.43 -18.01
CA ILE A 13 -12.62 8.81 -18.21
C ILE A 13 -12.99 8.82 -19.70
N GLU A 14 -12.87 9.98 -20.35
CA GLU A 14 -13.11 10.13 -21.79
C GLU A 14 -12.23 9.17 -22.61
N PHE A 15 -10.94 9.10 -22.28
CA PHE A 15 -9.99 8.19 -22.91
C PHE A 15 -10.41 6.73 -22.76
N ALA A 16 -10.85 6.31 -21.57
CA ALA A 16 -11.29 4.96 -21.32
C ALA A 16 -12.55 4.58 -22.12
N TYR A 17 -13.51 5.50 -22.27
CA TYR A 17 -14.66 5.29 -23.16
C TYR A 17 -14.26 5.28 -24.64
N LYS A 18 -13.38 6.18 -25.07
CA LYS A 18 -12.88 6.23 -26.45
C LYS A 18 -12.11 4.96 -26.86
N LYS A 19 -11.47 4.30 -25.91
CA LYS A 19 -10.74 3.04 -26.11
C LYS A 19 -11.60 1.79 -25.89
N ASP A 20 -12.91 1.95 -25.67
CA ASP A 20 -13.84 0.86 -25.34
C ASP A 20 -13.42 0.04 -24.11
N TRP A 21 -12.64 0.63 -23.19
CA TRP A 21 -12.27 0.02 -21.91
C TRP A 21 -13.43 0.03 -20.92
N VAL A 22 -14.41 0.91 -21.13
CA VAL A 22 -15.68 0.93 -20.42
C VAL A 22 -16.80 0.77 -21.44
N LYS A 23 -17.64 -0.25 -21.26
CA LYS A 23 -18.80 -0.48 -22.12
C LYS A 23 -19.79 0.68 -22.01
N LYS A 24 -20.45 1.04 -23.12
CA LYS A 24 -21.55 2.01 -23.14
C LYS A 24 -22.62 1.63 -22.10
N GLY A 25 -23.06 2.61 -21.30
CA GLY A 25 -24.03 2.39 -20.23
C GLY A 25 -23.47 1.78 -18.93
N LYS A 26 -22.15 1.56 -18.84
CA LYS A 26 -21.49 1.18 -17.58
C LYS A 26 -20.76 2.37 -16.96
N THR A 27 -20.79 2.44 -15.63
CA THR A 27 -20.02 3.42 -14.86
C THR A 27 -18.52 3.14 -14.97
N PHE A 28 -17.73 4.18 -15.21
CA PHE A 28 -16.28 4.11 -15.18
C PHE A 28 -15.79 3.64 -13.79
N SER A 29 -14.82 2.72 -13.78
CA SER A 29 -14.15 2.31 -12.55
C SER A 29 -12.65 2.20 -12.79
N PHE A 30 -11.88 3.02 -12.09
CA PHE A 30 -10.43 3.09 -12.26
C PHE A 30 -9.77 1.73 -12.05
N ARG A 31 -10.22 0.98 -11.04
CA ARG A 31 -9.73 -0.37 -10.75
C ARG A 31 -10.00 -1.35 -11.89
N LYS A 32 -11.16 -1.26 -12.54
CA LYS A 32 -11.56 -2.16 -13.64
C LYS A 32 -10.89 -1.79 -14.96
N VAL A 33 -10.64 -0.50 -15.16
CA VAL A 33 -10.04 0.04 -16.39
C VAL A 33 -8.52 -0.09 -16.38
N PHE A 34 -7.86 0.15 -15.24
CA PHE A 34 -6.41 0.15 -15.13
C PHE A 34 -5.88 -1.06 -14.35
N PHE A 35 -5.14 -1.91 -15.05
CA PHE A 35 -4.69 -3.21 -14.55
C PHE A 35 -3.62 -3.11 -13.44
N PHE A 36 -2.95 -1.96 -13.26
CA PHE A 36 -1.90 -1.78 -12.24
C PHE A 36 -2.34 -2.14 -10.81
N THR A 37 -3.67 -2.09 -10.56
CA THR A 37 -4.28 -2.45 -9.28
C THR A 37 -4.32 -3.95 -8.98
N LEU A 38 -4.04 -4.81 -9.96
CA LEU A 38 -4.11 -6.27 -9.86
C LEU A 38 -2.74 -6.94 -9.67
N PHE A 39 -1.66 -6.23 -10.01
CA PHE A 39 -0.30 -6.76 -9.88
C PHE A 39 0.25 -6.61 -8.46
N SER A 40 1.31 -7.37 -8.17
CA SER A 40 2.16 -7.21 -6.98
C SER A 40 1.48 -7.41 -5.62
N LYS A 41 0.35 -8.13 -5.53
CA LYS A 41 -0.39 -8.38 -4.26
C LYS A 41 -0.70 -7.10 -3.46
N CYS A 42 -0.83 -5.94 -4.12
CA CYS A 42 -1.11 -4.65 -3.47
C CYS A 42 -2.38 -4.69 -2.60
N ARG A 43 -3.40 -5.43 -3.02
CA ARG A 43 -4.63 -5.64 -2.25
C ARG A 43 -4.36 -6.29 -0.88
N ILE A 44 -3.44 -7.26 -0.83
CA ILE A 44 -3.09 -7.96 0.40
C ILE A 44 -2.33 -7.02 1.33
N ARG A 45 -1.28 -6.31 0.84
CA ARG A 45 -0.57 -5.31 1.66
C ARG A 45 -1.49 -4.22 2.21
N ARG A 46 -2.44 -3.74 1.39
CA ARG A 46 -3.44 -2.77 1.85
C ARG A 46 -4.29 -3.31 2.99
N GLU A 47 -4.74 -4.57 2.89
CA GLU A 47 -5.54 -5.17 3.95
C GLU A 47 -4.73 -5.35 5.24
N LYS A 48 -3.50 -5.86 5.15
CA LYS A 48 -2.60 -6.01 6.31
C LYS A 48 -2.36 -4.70 7.04
N THR A 49 -1.97 -3.66 6.29
CA THR A 49 -1.71 -2.32 6.84
C THR A 49 -2.97 -1.69 7.42
N ARG A 50 -4.14 -1.91 6.79
CA ARG A 50 -5.44 -1.47 7.32
C ARG A 50 -5.80 -2.17 8.63
N THR A 51 -5.65 -3.49 8.70
CA THR A 51 -5.92 -4.29 9.90
C THR A 51 -5.07 -3.81 11.05
N MET A 52 -3.75 -3.69 10.86
CA MET A 52 -2.86 -3.23 11.92
C MET A 52 -3.04 -1.75 12.27
N GLY A 53 -3.29 -0.89 11.29
CA GLY A 53 -3.62 0.51 11.55
C GLY A 53 -4.90 0.67 12.36
N THR A 54 -5.91 -0.18 12.12
CA THR A 54 -7.16 -0.22 12.88
C THR A 54 -6.92 -0.75 14.29
N PHE A 55 -6.15 -1.84 14.43
CA PHE A 55 -5.77 -2.41 15.72
C PHE A 55 -5.01 -1.40 16.58
N LYS A 56 -4.09 -0.63 15.97
CA LYS A 56 -3.29 0.40 16.64
C LYS A 56 -3.93 1.79 16.61
N LYS A 57 -5.20 1.96 16.21
CA LYS A 57 -5.82 3.28 15.93
C LYS A 57 -5.57 4.34 17.01
N TRP A 58 -5.62 3.94 18.28
CA TRP A 58 -5.44 4.86 19.42
C TRP A 58 -3.98 5.05 19.85
N ASN A 59 -3.07 4.21 19.34
CA ASN A 59 -1.63 4.19 19.61
C ASN A 59 -0.81 4.21 18.31
N LEU A 60 -1.32 4.84 17.23
CA LEU A 60 -0.66 4.88 15.93
C LEU A 60 0.35 6.04 15.90
N ASP A 61 1.45 5.90 16.63
CA ASP A 61 2.59 6.81 16.59
C ASP A 61 3.63 6.41 15.53
N ALA A 62 4.74 7.14 15.40
CA ALA A 62 5.80 6.77 14.46
C ALA A 62 6.39 5.37 14.69
N ASN A 63 6.43 4.86 15.92
CA ASN A 63 6.99 3.54 16.17
C ASN A 63 6.01 2.46 15.71
N ALA A 64 4.72 2.61 16.03
CA ALA A 64 3.65 1.78 15.50
C ALA A 64 3.61 1.82 13.96
N ALA A 65 3.81 2.99 13.34
CA ALA A 65 3.89 3.10 11.88
C ALA A 65 5.10 2.36 11.31
N LYS A 66 6.27 2.46 11.95
CA LYS A 66 7.45 1.68 11.56
C LYS A 66 7.22 0.17 11.69
N GLU A 67 6.60 -0.30 12.76
CA GLU A 67 6.26 -1.71 12.94
C GLU A 67 5.38 -2.21 11.79
N ILE A 68 4.37 -1.43 11.41
CA ILE A 68 3.51 -1.75 10.27
C ILE A 68 4.30 -1.84 8.97
N LEU A 69 5.23 -0.90 8.73
CA LEU A 69 6.07 -0.90 7.52
C LEU A 69 7.07 -2.07 7.48
N ARG A 70 7.49 -2.59 8.65
CA ARG A 70 8.44 -3.71 8.77
C ARG A 70 7.75 -5.08 8.76
N MET A 71 6.44 -5.16 8.55
CA MET A 71 5.74 -6.44 8.57
C MET A 71 6.10 -7.31 7.37
N GLU A 72 6.71 -8.46 7.66
CA GLU A 72 7.00 -9.51 6.68
C GLU A 72 5.89 -10.56 6.62
N GLU A 73 5.07 -10.68 7.67
CA GLU A 73 4.10 -11.76 7.84
C GLU A 73 2.64 -11.27 8.01
N GLU A 74 1.76 -12.16 8.48
CA GLU A 74 0.35 -11.83 8.75
C GLU A 74 0.21 -10.96 10.01
N PRO A 75 -0.73 -9.99 10.01
CA PRO A 75 -1.07 -9.22 11.20
C PRO A 75 -1.42 -10.11 12.39
N LEU A 76 -0.95 -9.74 13.58
CA LEU A 76 -1.33 -10.36 14.86
C LEU A 76 -0.88 -11.84 15.03
N GLN A 77 0.03 -12.31 14.19
CA GLN A 77 0.65 -13.61 14.35
C GLN A 77 1.59 -13.61 15.57
N THR A 78 1.54 -14.67 16.37
CA THR A 78 2.27 -14.80 17.66
C THR A 78 3.45 -15.77 17.59
N GLU A 79 3.67 -16.43 16.45
CA GLU A 79 4.78 -17.37 16.27
C GLU A 79 6.04 -16.67 15.73
N ASP A 80 7.20 -17.25 16.03
CA ASP A 80 8.49 -16.72 15.58
C ASP A 80 8.62 -16.80 14.05
N SER A 81 8.77 -15.64 13.43
CA SER A 81 8.93 -15.44 11.99
C SER A 81 10.38 -15.58 11.57
N TYR A 82 10.65 -16.29 10.47
CA TYR A 82 11.96 -16.31 9.82
C TYR A 82 11.99 -15.26 8.70
N PRO A 83 13.01 -14.37 8.59
CA PRO A 83 13.01 -13.31 7.56
C PRO A 83 13.00 -13.81 6.10
N ALA A 84 13.28 -15.11 5.89
CA ALA A 84 13.13 -15.78 4.60
C ALA A 84 11.67 -16.15 4.24
N SER A 85 10.70 -15.94 5.13
CA SER A 85 9.27 -16.24 4.91
C SER A 85 8.52 -15.15 4.14
N SER A 86 9.16 -14.00 3.90
CA SER A 86 8.52 -12.87 3.21
C SER A 86 8.14 -13.23 1.76
N ASN A 87 7.09 -12.60 1.24
CA ASN A 87 6.66 -12.77 -0.14
C ASN A 87 6.07 -11.47 -0.70
N MET A 88 5.65 -11.45 -1.97
CA MET A 88 5.07 -10.24 -2.60
C MET A 88 3.91 -9.59 -1.82
N GLY A 89 3.27 -10.29 -0.88
CA GLY A 89 2.18 -9.77 -0.03
C GLY A 89 2.65 -9.13 1.29
N SER A 90 3.93 -9.24 1.62
CA SER A 90 4.59 -8.64 2.79
C SER A 90 4.73 -7.13 2.62
N VAL A 91 4.65 -6.37 3.71
CA VAL A 91 4.79 -4.90 3.67
C VAL A 91 6.26 -4.51 3.53
N CYS A 92 7.13 -5.11 4.35
CA CYS A 92 8.56 -5.16 4.09
C CYS A 92 8.83 -6.40 3.24
N LEU A 93 9.22 -6.19 1.99
CA LEU A 93 9.55 -7.26 1.08
C LEU A 93 11.04 -7.55 1.21
N HIS A 94 11.39 -8.81 1.47
CA HIS A 94 12.75 -9.30 1.24
C HIS A 94 12.74 -10.16 -0.02
N ALA A 95 13.85 -10.15 -0.76
CA ALA A 95 13.96 -10.99 -1.94
C ALA A 95 13.96 -12.47 -1.53
N THR A 96 13.03 -13.27 -2.05
CA THR A 96 12.78 -14.65 -1.59
C THR A 96 12.52 -15.60 -2.77
N GLY A 97 13.58 -15.95 -3.50
CA GLY A 97 13.49 -16.89 -4.63
C GLY A 97 13.03 -16.21 -5.94
N PRO A 98 12.61 -17.00 -6.94
CA PRO A 98 12.53 -16.52 -8.33
C PRO A 98 11.36 -15.57 -8.64
N ILE A 99 10.31 -15.56 -7.80
CA ILE A 99 9.09 -14.77 -8.01
C ILE A 99 9.01 -13.50 -7.13
N THR A 100 9.99 -13.31 -6.25
CA THR A 100 10.19 -12.12 -5.40
C THR A 100 11.65 -11.66 -5.56
N PRO A 101 12.07 -11.20 -6.75
CA PRO A 101 13.47 -10.88 -7.02
C PRO A 101 13.94 -9.55 -6.38
N ASN A 102 13.03 -8.79 -5.77
CA ASN A 102 13.28 -7.44 -5.27
C ASN A 102 13.01 -7.36 -3.77
N GLU A 103 13.60 -6.34 -3.13
CA GLU A 103 13.37 -5.99 -1.73
C GLU A 103 12.78 -4.58 -1.58
N THR A 104 12.28 -4.25 -0.40
CA THR A 104 11.87 -2.89 -0.05
C THR A 104 13.11 -2.00 0.03
N THR A 105 13.29 -1.14 -0.97
CA THR A 105 14.43 -0.21 -1.06
C THR A 105 14.44 0.84 0.04
N ALA A 106 13.26 1.31 0.46
CA ALA A 106 13.17 2.36 1.47
C ALA A 106 11.82 2.40 2.19
N SER A 107 11.82 3.05 3.36
CA SER A 107 10.63 3.33 4.16
C SER A 107 10.67 4.77 4.67
N LEU A 108 9.50 5.41 4.73
CA LEU A 108 9.31 6.77 5.21
C LEU A 108 8.13 6.83 6.19
N VAL A 109 8.36 7.42 7.36
CA VAL A 109 7.31 7.82 8.30
C VAL A 109 7.35 9.33 8.47
N ALA A 110 6.27 10.00 8.07
CA ALA A 110 6.07 11.43 8.24
C ALA A 110 5.05 11.68 9.35
N GLU A 111 5.50 12.26 10.46
CA GLU A 111 4.63 12.75 11.53
C GLU A 111 4.38 14.24 11.33
N LEU A 112 3.15 14.57 10.94
CA LEU A 112 2.71 15.94 10.76
C LEU A 112 2.05 16.46 12.03
N LYS A 113 2.38 17.69 12.44
CA LYS A 113 1.83 18.39 13.59
C LYS A 113 1.25 19.74 13.14
N PRO A 114 0.27 20.31 13.88
CA PRO A 114 -0.28 21.63 13.55
C PRO A 114 0.80 22.73 13.49
N ASN A 115 1.82 22.63 14.35
CA ASN A 115 3.00 23.46 14.24
C ASN A 115 4.03 22.79 13.33
N LEU A 116 4.26 23.39 12.16
CA LEU A 116 5.15 22.87 11.11
C LEU A 116 6.59 22.62 11.59
N SER A 117 7.12 23.41 12.52
CA SER A 117 8.48 23.20 13.06
C SER A 117 8.60 21.93 13.92
N LYS A 118 7.46 21.36 14.31
CA LYS A 118 7.37 20.11 15.07
C LYS A 118 7.16 18.88 14.18
N ASN A 119 7.09 19.04 12.85
CA ASN A 119 7.06 17.91 11.94
C ASN A 119 8.32 17.06 12.10
N ARG A 120 8.18 15.73 11.95
CA ARG A 120 9.29 14.78 12.02
C ARG A 120 9.19 13.81 10.86
N PHE A 121 10.28 13.67 10.12
CA PHE A 121 10.42 12.74 9.00
C PHE A 121 11.48 11.73 9.36
N ARG A 122 11.15 10.43 9.24
CA ARG A 122 12.07 9.32 9.54
C ARG A 122 12.16 8.46 8.29
N PHE A 123 13.38 8.27 7.80
CA PHE A 123 13.67 7.52 6.58
C PHE A 123 14.67 6.41 6.88
N THR A 124 14.48 5.27 6.23
CA THR A 124 15.44 4.17 6.16
C THR A 124 15.51 3.69 4.72
N GLY A 125 16.69 3.34 4.23
CA GLY A 125 16.86 2.75 2.89
C GLY A 125 18.25 2.17 2.72
N THR A 126 18.41 1.32 1.71
CA THR A 126 19.67 0.71 1.27
C THR A 126 20.21 1.35 0.01
#